data_AF-A0A7R8UD49-F1
#
_entry.id   AF-A0A7R8UD49-F1
#
_cell.length_a   1.000
_cell.length_b   1.000
_cell.length_c   1.000
_cell.angle_alpha   90.00
_cell.angle_beta   90.00
_cell.angle_gamma   90.00
#
_symmetry.space_group_name_H-M   'P 1'
#
loop_
_entity.id
_entity.type
_entity.pdbx_description
1 polymer ?
#
loop_
_entity_poly.entity_id
_entity_poly.type
_entity_poly.pdbx_seq_one_letter_code
_entity_poly.pdbx_strand_id
1 'polypeptide(L)'
;MQRWGWGPARSSQRSMMINTLDLQSTELVYVAEGNANIVLKLTKLKQVLRLPKLEKSKGGGDHELFCYLHRSVKYISILADMCGHEFIFLPRIVKIPEDEAKRINEFITNFRPVNRLGKEFNGKYAMLMQDATAGSTSEPIYSVEIKPKQGWIFDNTIDHIFRLQGVKRCRYCCMQYLKMKMEKISSRSKYCPMDLFSGNVNRMRKAIEAILYEPQNNLRIFKNWKSCI
;
A
#
# COMPACT_ATOMS: atom_id res chain seq x y z
N MET A 1 -22.87 -33.96 -32.91
CA MET A 1 -22.80 -32.50 -32.66
C MET A 1 -21.57 -32.20 -31.81
N GLN A 2 -20.65 -31.46 -32.43
CA GLN A 2 -19.48 -30.70 -31.95
C GLN A 2 -18.69 -31.16 -30.70
N ARG A 3 -17.48 -31.65 -30.99
CA ARG A 3 -16.33 -31.80 -30.07
C ARG A 3 -15.73 -30.42 -29.78
N TRP A 4 -15.53 -30.09 -28.50
CA TRP A 4 -14.71 -28.96 -28.07
C TRP A 4 -13.24 -29.38 -28.02
N GLY A 5 -12.47 -29.01 -29.04
CA GLY A 5 -11.03 -29.23 -29.08
C GLY A 5 -10.30 -28.18 -28.26
N TRP A 6 -9.62 -28.61 -27.21
CA TRP A 6 -8.62 -27.80 -26.50
C TRP A 6 -7.35 -27.77 -27.35
N GLY A 7 -7.24 -26.80 -28.25
CA GLY A 7 -5.96 -26.45 -28.85
C GLY A 7 -5.10 -25.72 -27.80
N PRO A 8 -3.78 -25.95 -27.73
CA PRO A 8 -2.91 -25.19 -26.85
C PRO A 8 -2.96 -23.71 -27.27
N ALA A 9 -3.39 -22.85 -26.35
CA ALA A 9 -3.27 -21.42 -26.52
C ALA A 9 -1.78 -21.08 -26.71
N ARG A 10 -1.39 -20.73 -27.93
CA ARG A 10 -0.08 -20.15 -28.22
C ARG A 10 -0.01 -18.81 -27.50
N SER A 11 0.45 -18.81 -26.26
CA SER A 11 0.86 -17.59 -25.59
C SER A 11 2.14 -17.11 -26.26
N SER A 12 2.01 -16.21 -27.24
CA SER A 12 3.14 -15.44 -27.72
C SER A 12 3.70 -14.67 -26.51
N GLN A 13 4.84 -15.10 -25.97
CA GLN A 13 5.65 -14.30 -25.06
C GLN A 13 6.13 -13.07 -25.85
N ARG A 14 5.29 -12.04 -25.92
CA ARG A 14 5.79 -10.69 -26.18
C ARG A 14 6.70 -10.38 -25.01
N SER A 15 8.01 -10.34 -25.25
CA SER A 15 8.98 -9.77 -24.32
C SER A 15 8.46 -8.39 -23.92
N MET A 16 8.02 -8.26 -22.68
CA MET A 16 7.51 -7.00 -22.16
C MET A 16 8.71 -6.08 -22.05
N MET A 17 8.83 -5.10 -22.96
CA MET A 17 9.92 -4.11 -22.87
C MET A 17 9.75 -3.34 -21.56
N ILE A 18 10.69 -3.56 -20.63
CA ILE A 18 10.75 -2.85 -19.36
C ILE A 18 11.58 -1.60 -19.60
N ASN A 19 10.94 -0.43 -19.48
CA ASN A 19 11.63 0.83 -19.61
C ASN A 19 12.52 1.08 -18.39
N THR A 20 13.75 1.51 -18.64
CA THR A 20 14.60 2.14 -17.62
C THR A 20 14.07 3.54 -17.34
N LEU A 21 13.90 3.87 -16.07
CA LEU A 21 13.42 5.18 -15.65
C LEU A 21 14.61 6.11 -15.41
N ASP A 22 14.62 7.27 -16.08
CA ASP A 22 15.58 8.35 -15.78
C ASP A 22 15.12 9.12 -14.55
N LEU A 23 15.86 8.97 -13.45
CA LEU A 23 15.61 9.65 -12.19
C LEU A 23 16.49 10.88 -11.98
N GLN A 24 17.48 11.13 -12.84
CA GLN A 24 18.40 12.26 -12.67
C GLN A 24 17.73 13.59 -12.98
N SER A 25 16.85 13.61 -13.98
CA SER A 25 16.08 14.79 -14.43
C SER A 25 14.79 15.07 -13.63
N THR A 26 14.42 14.15 -12.73
CA THR A 26 13.15 14.17 -11.98
C THR A 26 13.39 14.53 -10.52
N GLU A 27 12.62 15.51 -10.03
CA GLU A 27 12.60 15.83 -8.60
C GLU A 27 11.91 14.70 -7.81
N LEU A 28 12.64 14.13 -6.85
CA LEU A 28 12.17 13.07 -5.97
C LEU A 28 11.66 13.65 -4.66
N VAL A 29 10.48 13.22 -4.23
CA VAL A 29 9.93 13.58 -2.92
C VAL A 29 9.62 12.31 -2.14
N TYR A 30 10.22 12.16 -0.96
CA TYR A 30 9.83 11.08 -0.04
C TYR A 30 8.40 11.32 0.46
N VAL A 31 7.50 10.35 0.24
CA VAL A 31 6.08 10.46 0.63
C VAL A 31 5.82 9.70 1.92
N ALA A 32 6.12 8.39 1.90
CA ALA A 32 5.84 7.49 3.01
C ALA A 32 6.54 6.15 2.83
N GLU A 33 6.50 5.33 3.88
CA GLU A 33 6.84 3.92 3.77
C GLU A 33 5.94 3.02 4.63
N GLY A 34 5.76 1.79 4.15
CA GLY A 34 5.16 0.69 4.92
C GLY A 34 6.25 -0.23 5.48
N ASN A 35 5.90 -1.47 5.83
CA ASN A 35 6.93 -2.46 6.20
C ASN A 35 7.72 -2.99 5.00
N ALA A 36 7.08 -3.06 3.83
CA ALA A 36 7.61 -3.76 2.66
C ALA A 36 8.05 -2.81 1.54
N ASN A 37 7.63 -1.55 1.54
CA ASN A 37 7.91 -0.64 0.43
C ASN A 37 8.14 0.79 0.93
N ILE A 38 9.01 1.51 0.22
CA ILE A 38 9.17 2.97 0.26
C ILE A 38 8.39 3.55 -0.93
N VAL A 39 7.82 4.73 -0.77
CA VAL A 39 7.09 5.44 -1.83
C VAL A 39 7.74 6.80 -2.03
N LEU A 40 8.22 7.04 -3.25
CA LEU A 40 8.70 8.33 -3.71
C LEU A 40 7.72 8.90 -4.72
N LYS A 41 7.53 10.21 -4.71
CA LYS A 41 6.78 10.92 -5.73
C LYS A 41 7.72 11.49 -6.78
N LEU A 42 7.30 11.38 -8.04
CA LEU A 42 7.94 11.94 -9.23
C LEU A 42 7.09 13.14 -9.67
N THR A 43 7.40 14.32 -9.14
CA THR A 43 6.49 15.49 -9.19
C THR A 43 6.10 15.88 -10.62
N LYS A 44 7.08 15.94 -11.53
CA LYS A 44 6.89 16.26 -12.95
C LYS A 44 6.00 15.24 -13.68
N LEU A 45 6.07 13.96 -13.29
CA LEU A 45 5.36 12.87 -13.96
C LEU A 45 3.96 12.61 -13.37
N LYS A 46 3.60 13.26 -12.25
CA LYS A 46 2.37 12.96 -11.49
C LYS A 46 2.22 11.46 -11.17
N GLN A 47 3.35 10.83 -10.88
CA GLN A 47 3.45 9.40 -10.59
C GLN A 47 4.18 9.18 -9.27
N VAL A 48 4.01 7.99 -8.70
CA VAL A 48 4.77 7.52 -7.56
C VAL A 48 5.57 6.27 -7.92
N LEU A 49 6.79 6.22 -7.40
CA LEU A 49 7.67 5.07 -7.47
C LEU A 49 7.59 4.30 -6.16
N ARG A 50 7.13 3.05 -6.24
CA ARG A 50 7.03 2.14 -5.11
C ARG A 50 8.21 1.16 -5.14
N LEU A 51 9.12 1.35 -4.20
CA LEU A 51 10.40 0.67 -4.07
C LEU A 51 10.30 -0.45 -3.02
N PRO A 52 10.49 -1.73 -3.40
CA PRO A 52 10.52 -2.83 -2.44
C PRO A 52 11.69 -2.71 -1.46
N LYS A 53 11.43 -2.96 -0.18
CA LYS A 53 12.45 -2.93 0.87
C LYS A 53 13.09 -4.30 1.05
N LEU A 54 14.41 -4.32 1.02
CA LEU A 54 15.25 -5.49 1.23
C LEU A 54 16.01 -5.35 2.56
N GLU A 55 16.29 -6.49 3.20
CA GLU A 55 17.18 -6.51 4.36
C GLU A 55 18.60 -6.20 3.89
N LYS A 56 19.36 -5.41 4.66
CA LYS A 56 20.74 -5.06 4.31
C LYS A 56 21.65 -6.28 4.11
N SER A 57 21.37 -7.37 4.83
CA SER A 57 22.18 -8.59 4.85
C SER A 57 21.76 -9.66 3.85
N LYS A 58 20.59 -9.54 3.21
CA LYS A 58 20.09 -10.51 2.23
C LYS A 58 19.99 -9.84 0.87
N GLY A 59 21.00 -10.05 0.04
CA GLY A 59 20.91 -9.78 -1.40
C GLY A 59 19.91 -10.76 -2.02
N GLY A 60 18.63 -10.37 -2.10
CA GLY A 60 17.67 -11.08 -2.94
C GLY A 60 18.09 -10.87 -4.39
N GLY A 61 18.13 -11.95 -5.18
CA GLY A 61 18.52 -11.86 -6.59
C GLY A 61 17.56 -10.98 -7.38
N ASP A 62 18.06 -10.19 -8.34
CA ASP A 62 17.25 -9.33 -9.21
C ASP A 62 16.09 -10.07 -9.88
N HIS A 63 16.30 -11.36 -10.20
CA HIS A 63 15.28 -12.23 -10.75
C HIS A 63 14.13 -12.52 -9.78
N GLU A 64 14.42 -12.76 -8.49
CA GLU A 64 13.41 -12.99 -7.46
C GLU A 64 12.59 -11.74 -7.20
N LEU A 65 13.26 -10.58 -7.15
CA LEU A 65 12.62 -9.27 -7.05
C LEU A 65 11.68 -9.04 -8.24
N PHE A 66 12.16 -9.28 -9.46
CA PHE A 66 11.34 -9.14 -10.65
C PHE A 66 10.11 -10.08 -10.61
N CYS A 67 10.28 -11.34 -10.24
CA CYS A 67 9.18 -12.30 -10.06
C CYS A 67 8.17 -11.83 -9.01
N TYR A 68 8.64 -11.28 -7.88
CA TYR A 68 7.77 -10.71 -6.84
C TYR A 68 6.94 -9.54 -7.37
N LEU A 69 7.57 -8.62 -8.12
CA LEU A 69 6.89 -7.48 -8.73
C LEU A 69 5.89 -7.92 -9.80
N HIS A 70 6.27 -8.87 -10.65
CA HIS A 70 5.39 -9.42 -11.68
C HIS A 70 4.14 -10.06 -11.07
N ARG A 71 4.29 -10.86 -10.00
CA ARG A 71 3.14 -11.39 -9.25
C ARG A 71 2.28 -10.29 -8.66
N SER A 72 2.89 -9.24 -8.11
CA SER A 72 2.16 -8.11 -7.53
C SER A 72 1.34 -7.35 -8.57
N VAL A 73 1.92 -7.06 -9.74
CA VAL A 73 1.23 -6.40 -10.87
C VAL A 73 0.08 -7.26 -11.37
N LYS A 74 0.29 -8.58 -11.55
CA LYS A 74 -0.76 -9.49 -12.00
C LYS A 74 -1.90 -9.60 -10.99
N TYR A 75 -1.59 -9.65 -9.70
CA TYR A 75 -2.59 -9.67 -8.65
C TYR A 75 -3.42 -8.38 -8.64
N ILE A 76 -2.79 -7.21 -8.79
CA ILE A 76 -3.50 -5.92 -8.87
C ILE A 76 -4.39 -5.86 -10.12
N SER A 77 -3.96 -6.41 -11.25
CA SER A 77 -4.80 -6.53 -12.45
C SER A 77 -6.06 -7.37 -12.19
N ILE A 78 -5.93 -8.51 -11.48
CA ILE A 78 -7.09 -9.32 -11.10
C ILE A 78 -8.03 -8.53 -10.19
N LEU A 79 -7.50 -7.75 -9.24
CA LEU A 79 -8.33 -6.89 -8.39
C LEU A 79 -9.05 -5.82 -9.21
N ALA A 80 -8.41 -5.21 -10.22
CA ALA A 80 -9.05 -4.27 -11.13
C ALA A 80 -10.22 -4.92 -11.88
N ASP A 81 -10.03 -6.15 -12.36
CA ASP A 81 -11.09 -6.90 -13.04
C ASP A 81 -12.27 -7.25 -12.11
N MET A 82 -12.01 -7.44 -10.81
CA MET A 82 -13.04 -7.78 -9.81
C MET A 82 -13.75 -6.56 -9.21
N CYS A 83 -13.03 -5.46 -8.99
CA CYS A 83 -13.50 -4.31 -8.23
C CYS A 83 -13.80 -3.08 -9.09
N GLY A 84 -13.41 -3.07 -10.36
CA GLY A 84 -13.54 -1.93 -11.27
C GLY A 84 -12.19 -1.26 -11.55
N HIS A 85 -11.93 -0.98 -12.82
CA HIS A 85 -10.70 -0.33 -13.28
C HIS A 85 -10.66 1.16 -12.91
N GLU A 86 -11.80 1.76 -12.62
CA GLU A 86 -11.93 3.15 -12.16
C GLU A 86 -11.43 3.36 -10.72
N PHE A 87 -11.35 2.30 -9.91
CA PHE A 87 -10.92 2.39 -8.51
C PHE A 87 -9.47 1.92 -8.29
N ILE A 88 -8.81 1.35 -9.31
CA ILE A 88 -7.51 0.69 -9.17
C ILE A 88 -6.51 1.17 -10.22
N PHE A 89 -5.46 1.85 -9.77
CA PHE A 89 -4.33 2.23 -10.62
C PHE A 89 -3.43 1.02 -10.90
N LEU A 90 -3.33 0.64 -12.18
CA LEU A 90 -2.47 -0.46 -12.60
C LEU A 90 -0.98 -0.05 -12.57
N PRO A 91 -0.13 -0.76 -11.81
CA PRO A 91 1.30 -0.50 -11.78
C PRO A 91 2.00 -1.00 -13.04
N ARG A 92 3.12 -0.35 -13.38
CA ARG A 92 4.10 -0.85 -14.35
C ARG A 92 5.42 -1.15 -13.67
N ILE A 93 6.06 -2.25 -14.06
CA ILE A 93 7.44 -2.52 -13.63
C ILE A 93 8.36 -1.61 -14.43
N VAL A 94 9.29 -0.96 -13.74
CA VAL A 94 10.36 -0.15 -14.33
C VAL A 94 11.71 -0.62 -13.82
N LYS A 95 12.74 -0.48 -14.65
CA LYS A 95 14.12 -0.73 -14.26
C LYS A 95 14.70 0.55 -13.66
N ILE A 96 15.37 0.41 -12.53
CA ILE A 96 16.11 1.47 -11.85
C ILE A 96 17.60 1.31 -12.19
N PRO A 97 18.29 2.38 -12.62
CA PRO A 97 19.75 2.34 -12.84
C PRO A 97 20.53 1.87 -11.61
N GLU A 98 21.67 1.21 -11.83
CA GLU A 98 22.42 0.53 -10.75
C GLU A 98 23.03 1.50 -9.72
N ASP A 99 23.32 2.73 -10.14
CA ASP A 99 23.84 3.84 -9.33
C ASP A 99 22.76 4.58 -8.52
N GLU A 100 21.50 4.52 -8.97
CA GLU A 100 20.40 5.27 -8.33
C GLU A 100 19.99 4.69 -6.97
N ALA A 101 20.15 3.39 -6.72
CA ALA A 101 19.74 2.78 -5.45
C ALA A 101 20.45 3.42 -4.25
N LYS A 102 21.77 3.62 -4.36
CA LYS A 102 22.59 4.28 -3.33
C LYS A 102 22.15 5.73 -3.14
N ARG A 103 22.04 6.49 -4.24
CA ARG A 103 21.61 7.90 -4.24
C ARG A 103 20.24 8.08 -3.57
N ILE A 104 19.29 7.20 -3.90
CA ILE A 104 17.95 7.20 -3.31
C ILE A 104 18.04 6.95 -1.80
N ASN A 105 18.76 5.93 -1.36
CA ASN A 105 18.85 5.59 0.07
C ASN A 105 19.49 6.73 0.88
N GLU A 106 20.56 7.33 0.37
CA GLU A 106 21.21 8.50 0.99
C GLU A 106 20.25 9.69 1.09
N PHE A 107 19.53 10.01 0.01
CA PHE A 107 18.54 11.08 -0.03
C PHE A 107 17.41 10.88 1.00
N ILE A 108 16.84 9.67 1.06
CA ILE A 108 15.65 9.43 1.90
C ILE A 108 15.96 9.23 3.38
N THR A 109 17.20 8.91 3.75
CA THR A 109 17.56 8.47 5.11
C THR A 109 17.08 9.45 6.18
N ASN A 110 17.25 10.76 5.95
CA ASN A 110 16.87 11.79 6.91
C ASN A 110 15.35 12.02 7.04
N PHE A 111 14.57 11.54 6.08
CA PHE A 111 13.11 11.66 6.09
C PHE A 111 12.41 10.43 6.70
N ARG A 112 13.16 9.34 6.91
CA ARG A 112 12.61 8.06 7.34
C ARG A 112 12.58 7.94 8.87
N PRO A 113 11.52 7.37 9.46
CA PRO A 113 11.50 7.08 10.89
C PRO A 113 12.64 6.14 11.30
N VAL A 114 13.28 6.39 12.44
CA VAL A 114 14.45 5.62 12.92
C VAL A 114 14.17 4.12 12.96
N ASN A 115 12.98 3.71 13.41
CA ASN A 115 12.56 2.31 13.48
C ASN A 115 12.34 1.63 12.11
N ARG A 116 12.47 2.37 11.01
CA ARG A 116 12.35 1.85 9.63
C ARG A 116 13.68 1.67 8.91
N LEU A 117 14.78 2.17 9.47
CA LEU A 117 16.11 2.19 8.83
C LEU A 117 16.77 0.80 8.69
N GLY A 118 16.20 -0.25 9.29
CA GLY A 118 16.70 -1.62 9.15
C GLY A 118 16.58 -2.22 7.75
N LYS A 119 15.75 -1.63 6.87
CA LYS A 119 15.56 -2.08 5.48
C LYS A 119 15.68 -0.92 4.50
N GLU A 120 16.22 -1.20 3.32
CA GLU A 120 16.53 -0.21 2.29
C GLU A 120 16.10 -0.70 0.90
N PHE A 121 16.20 0.16 -0.11
CA PHE A 121 16.01 -0.26 -1.50
C PHE A 121 17.37 -0.61 -2.12
N ASN A 122 17.61 -1.88 -2.41
CA ASN A 122 18.85 -2.38 -3.05
C ASN A 122 18.56 -3.20 -4.32
N GLY A 123 17.42 -2.96 -4.97
CA GLY A 123 16.99 -3.71 -6.16
C GLY A 123 17.17 -2.93 -7.46
N LYS A 124 17.04 -3.62 -8.60
CA LYS A 124 17.02 -2.98 -9.94
C LYS A 124 15.62 -2.73 -10.50
N TYR A 125 14.57 -3.08 -9.76
CA TYR A 125 13.19 -2.96 -10.24
C TYR A 125 12.26 -2.34 -9.21
N ALA A 126 11.29 -1.57 -9.70
CA ALA A 126 10.27 -0.91 -8.91
C ALA A 126 8.91 -0.95 -9.62
N MET A 127 7.84 -0.57 -8.91
CA MET A 127 6.54 -0.31 -9.52
C MET A 127 6.31 1.19 -9.66
N LEU A 128 6.04 1.63 -10.89
CA LEU A 128 5.60 2.98 -11.19
C LEU A 128 4.06 3.01 -11.25
N MET A 129 3.45 3.93 -10.52
CA MET A 129 1.99 4.02 -10.37
C MET A 129 1.54 5.48 -10.53
N GLN A 130 0.28 5.69 -10.88
CA GLN A 130 -0.33 7.01 -10.82
C GLN A 130 -0.35 7.51 -9.37
N ASP A 131 -0.10 8.81 -9.19
CA ASP A 131 -0.22 9.44 -7.88
C ASP A 131 -1.69 9.78 -7.59
N ALA A 132 -2.28 9.09 -6.62
CA ALA A 132 -3.66 9.32 -6.16
C ALA A 132 -3.87 10.69 -5.50
N THR A 133 -2.79 11.39 -5.14
CA THR A 133 -2.83 12.73 -4.53
C THR A 133 -2.58 13.84 -5.56
N ALA A 134 -2.23 13.48 -6.80
CA ALA A 134 -2.08 14.44 -7.86
C ALA A 134 -3.45 14.77 -8.47
N GLY A 135 -3.67 16.05 -8.78
CA GLY A 135 -4.75 16.41 -9.68
C GLY A 135 -4.34 17.46 -10.71
N SER A 136 -5.35 17.97 -11.38
CA SER A 136 -5.23 18.80 -12.59
C SER A 136 -5.82 20.19 -12.41
N THR A 137 -6.30 20.53 -11.21
CA THR A 137 -6.98 21.80 -10.93
C THR A 137 -6.01 22.88 -10.46
N SER A 138 -6.34 24.13 -10.73
CA SER A 138 -5.72 25.30 -10.10
C SER A 138 -6.09 25.44 -8.63
N GLU A 139 -7.22 24.86 -8.23
CA GLU A 139 -7.69 24.82 -6.84
C GLU A 139 -6.91 23.81 -5.98
N PRO A 140 -6.79 24.07 -4.66
CA PRO A 140 -6.14 23.14 -3.74
C PRO A 140 -6.89 21.82 -3.64
N ILE A 141 -6.14 20.72 -3.73
CA ILE A 141 -6.68 19.36 -3.67
C ILE A 141 -6.44 18.78 -2.29
N TYR A 142 -7.50 18.21 -1.71
CA TYR A 142 -7.42 17.43 -0.49
C TYR A 142 -7.59 15.95 -0.82
N SER A 143 -6.64 15.12 -0.41
CA SER A 143 -6.69 13.67 -0.55
C SER A 143 -6.68 13.02 0.82
N VAL A 144 -7.51 12.00 1.00
CA VAL A 144 -7.68 11.31 2.29
C VAL A 144 -7.33 9.84 2.10
N GLU A 145 -6.27 9.38 2.79
CA GLU A 145 -5.91 7.96 2.83
C GLU A 145 -6.57 7.33 4.06
N ILE A 146 -7.44 6.34 3.86
CA ILE A 146 -8.03 5.54 4.94
C ILE A 146 -7.50 4.11 4.85
N LYS A 147 -7.00 3.58 5.96
CA LYS A 147 -6.70 2.15 6.12
C LYS A 147 -7.81 1.49 6.94
N PRO A 148 -8.84 0.91 6.29
CA PRO A 148 -10.11 0.61 6.93
C PRO A 148 -10.06 -0.64 7.83
N LYS A 149 -9.07 -1.53 7.62
CA LYS A 149 -8.94 -2.82 8.33
C LYS A 149 -10.13 -3.74 8.03
N GLN A 150 -10.31 -4.79 8.83
CA GLN A 150 -11.29 -5.85 8.59
C GLN A 150 -12.69 -5.45 9.10
N GLY A 151 -13.63 -5.26 8.18
CA GLY A 151 -15.02 -4.84 8.42
C GLY A 151 -16.04 -5.96 8.64
N TRP A 152 -15.58 -7.17 8.94
CA TRP A 152 -16.42 -8.35 9.12
C TRP A 152 -15.84 -9.24 10.22
N ILE A 153 -16.70 -10.09 10.81
CA ILE A 153 -16.32 -11.13 11.76
C ILE A 153 -16.79 -12.47 11.20
N PHE A 154 -16.02 -13.53 11.47
CA PHE A 154 -16.53 -14.87 11.24
C PHE A 154 -17.68 -15.15 12.21
N ASP A 155 -18.58 -16.05 11.84
CA ASP A 155 -19.65 -16.49 12.72
C ASP A 155 -19.10 -17.19 14.00
N ASN A 156 -20.02 -17.55 14.90
CA ASN A 156 -19.71 -18.08 16.23
C ASN A 156 -18.87 -19.39 16.20
N THR A 157 -18.58 -19.98 15.03
CA THR A 157 -17.68 -21.14 14.88
C THR A 157 -16.28 -20.86 15.44
N ILE A 158 -15.85 -19.59 15.43
CA ILE A 158 -14.53 -19.16 15.92
C ILE A 158 -14.46 -19.03 17.45
N ASP A 159 -15.58 -18.83 18.15
CA ASP A 159 -15.59 -18.75 19.62
C ASP A 159 -15.08 -20.05 20.25
N HIS A 160 -15.35 -21.19 19.61
CA HIS A 160 -14.83 -22.50 20.02
C HIS A 160 -13.32 -22.64 19.79
N ILE A 161 -12.79 -22.06 18.71
CA ILE A 161 -11.37 -22.17 18.35
C ILE A 161 -10.50 -21.27 19.24
N PHE A 162 -10.97 -20.05 19.53
CA PHE A 162 -10.19 -19.04 20.26
C PHE A 162 -10.62 -18.82 21.71
N ARG A 163 -11.61 -19.58 22.21
CA ARG A 163 -12.13 -19.51 23.59
C ARG A 163 -12.43 -18.07 24.03
N LEU A 164 -13.12 -17.32 23.19
CA LEU A 164 -13.33 -15.88 23.39
C LEU A 164 -14.31 -15.55 24.54
N GLN A 165 -14.86 -16.55 25.25
CA GLN A 165 -15.72 -16.40 26.43
C GLN A 165 -16.86 -15.37 26.22
N GLY A 166 -17.45 -15.32 25.03
CA GLY A 166 -18.54 -14.39 24.71
C GLY A 166 -18.12 -12.94 24.41
N VAL A 167 -16.82 -12.63 24.36
CA VAL A 167 -16.32 -11.30 23.98
C VAL A 167 -16.44 -11.10 22.47
N LYS A 168 -17.58 -10.58 22.01
CA LYS A 168 -17.80 -10.21 20.60
C LYS A 168 -17.16 -8.87 20.28
N ARG A 169 -15.85 -8.87 20.02
CA ARG A 169 -15.11 -7.70 19.53
C ARG A 169 -14.47 -7.97 18.19
N CYS A 170 -14.49 -6.98 17.29
CA CYS A 170 -13.79 -7.12 16.02
C CYS A 170 -12.27 -7.20 16.24
N ARG A 171 -11.56 -7.82 15.30
CA ARG A 171 -10.10 -8.01 15.33
C ARG A 171 -9.34 -6.71 15.58
N TYR A 172 -9.78 -5.59 14.98
CA TYR A 172 -9.13 -4.29 15.19
C TYR A 172 -9.22 -3.84 16.65
N CYS A 173 -10.42 -3.90 17.25
CA CYS A 173 -10.62 -3.49 18.64
C CYS A 173 -9.80 -4.37 19.60
N CYS A 174 -9.73 -5.68 19.39
CA CYS A 174 -8.88 -6.57 20.18
C CYS A 174 -7.39 -6.20 20.06
N MET A 175 -6.92 -5.94 18.84
CA MET A 175 -5.53 -5.56 18.57
C MET A 175 -5.14 -4.24 19.25
N GLN A 176 -6.08 -3.31 19.47
CA GLN A 176 -5.79 -2.08 20.20
C GLN A 176 -5.37 -2.34 21.65
N TYR A 177 -6.01 -3.30 22.35
CA TYR A 177 -5.59 -3.68 23.70
C TYR A 177 -4.17 -4.26 23.72
N LEU A 178 -3.85 -5.12 22.76
CA LEU A 178 -2.50 -5.66 22.65
C LEU A 178 -1.48 -4.55 22.38
N LYS A 179 -1.79 -3.60 21.49
CA LYS A 179 -0.91 -2.46 21.22
C LYS A 179 -0.69 -1.58 22.46
N MET A 180 -1.72 -1.36 23.27
CA MET A 180 -1.57 -0.64 24.55
C MET A 180 -0.64 -1.41 25.50
N LYS A 181 -0.86 -2.72 25.65
CA LYS A 181 0.00 -3.58 26.49
C LYS A 181 1.46 -3.60 26.02
N MET A 182 1.68 -3.48 24.71
CA MET A 182 3.02 -3.38 24.10
C MET A 182 3.55 -1.94 24.02
N GLU A 183 2.84 -0.96 24.61
CA GLU A 183 3.20 0.46 24.59
C GLU A 183 3.42 1.04 23.17
N LYS A 184 2.77 0.45 22.17
CA LYS A 184 2.83 0.89 20.76
C LYS A 184 1.88 2.04 20.44
N ILE A 185 0.94 2.31 21.33
CA ILE A 185 -0.03 3.42 21.25
C ILE A 185 -0.24 3.97 22.66
N SER A 186 -0.39 5.29 22.79
CA SER A 186 -0.68 5.97 24.05
C SER A 186 -2.15 5.85 24.46
N SER A 187 -3.04 5.75 23.48
CA SER A 187 -4.48 5.72 23.67
C SER A 187 -5.15 4.70 22.75
N ARG A 188 -6.31 4.18 23.16
CA ARG A 188 -7.13 3.29 22.35
C ARG A 188 -8.00 4.10 21.39
N SER A 189 -7.92 3.79 20.09
CA SER A 189 -8.86 4.36 19.12
C SER A 189 -10.30 3.89 19.36
N LYS A 190 -11.25 4.83 19.25
CA LYS A 190 -12.70 4.55 19.25
C LYS A 190 -13.21 4.05 17.90
N TYR A 191 -12.36 4.06 16.87
CA TYR A 191 -12.70 3.56 15.54
C TYR A 191 -13.05 2.07 15.56
N CYS A 192 -14.11 1.70 14.83
CA CYS A 192 -14.49 0.32 14.58
C CYS A 192 -14.72 0.10 13.08
N PRO A 193 -13.98 -0.80 12.41
CA PRO A 193 -14.23 -1.14 11.02
C PRO A 193 -15.65 -1.64 10.76
N MET A 194 -16.25 -2.37 11.70
CA MET A 194 -17.64 -2.83 11.57
C MET A 194 -18.64 -1.68 11.47
N ASP A 195 -18.32 -0.51 12.04
CA ASP A 195 -19.14 0.70 11.92
C ASP A 195 -18.96 1.36 10.54
N LEU A 196 -17.71 1.41 10.05
CA LEU A 196 -17.40 1.95 8.72
C LEU A 196 -18.03 1.13 7.58
N PHE A 197 -18.02 -0.20 7.69
CA PHE A 197 -18.60 -1.10 6.68
C PHE A 197 -20.06 -1.48 6.95
N SER A 198 -20.75 -0.77 7.84
CA SER A 198 -22.10 -1.14 8.29
C SER A 198 -23.21 -0.86 7.27
N GLY A 199 -22.98 0.00 6.28
CA GLY A 199 -24.04 0.58 5.44
C GLY A 199 -24.98 1.54 6.18
N ASN A 200 -24.83 1.72 7.50
CA ASN A 200 -25.62 2.64 8.30
C ASN A 200 -24.90 3.98 8.45
N VAL A 201 -25.48 5.04 7.88
CA VAL A 201 -24.87 6.39 7.83
C VAL A 201 -24.43 6.89 9.21
N ASN A 202 -25.21 6.64 10.26
CA ASN A 202 -24.87 7.09 11.61
C ASN A 202 -23.64 6.37 12.18
N ARG A 203 -23.56 5.05 11.97
CA ARG A 203 -22.39 4.26 12.38
C ARG A 203 -21.16 4.63 11.54
N MET A 204 -21.32 4.82 10.23
CA MET A 204 -20.24 5.25 9.35
C MET A 204 -19.68 6.61 9.78
N ARG A 205 -20.56 7.59 10.05
CA ARG A 205 -20.15 8.91 10.55
C ARG A 205 -19.36 8.81 11.85
N LYS A 206 -19.87 8.05 12.81
CA LYS A 206 -19.17 7.77 14.08
C LYS A 206 -17.78 7.16 13.84
N ALA A 207 -17.65 6.26 12.86
CA ALA A 207 -16.37 5.66 12.52
C ALA A 207 -15.38 6.68 11.93
N ILE A 208 -15.85 7.58 11.06
CA ILE A 208 -15.05 8.66 10.48
C ILE A 208 -14.63 9.66 11.56
N GLU A 209 -15.55 10.12 12.41
CA GLU A 209 -15.26 11.01 13.54
C GLU A 209 -14.21 10.39 14.48
N ALA A 210 -14.34 9.10 14.77
CA ALA A 210 -13.39 8.40 15.63
C ALA A 210 -11.99 8.25 14.99
N ILE A 211 -11.92 8.08 13.66
CA ILE A 211 -10.66 8.08 12.92
C ILE A 211 -10.03 9.47 12.89
N LEU A 212 -10.81 10.53 12.70
CA LEU A 212 -10.31 11.91 12.72
C LEU A 212 -9.75 12.29 14.10
N TYR A 213 -10.41 11.83 15.17
CA TYR A 213 -9.96 12.08 16.54
C TYR A 213 -8.70 11.31 16.92
N GLU A 214 -8.58 10.05 16.52
CA GLU A 214 -7.41 9.19 16.83
C GLU A 214 -6.91 8.50 15.54
N PRO A 215 -6.16 9.23 14.67
CA PRO A 215 -5.78 8.76 13.33
C PRO A 215 -4.89 7.51 13.32
N GLN A 216 -3.98 7.38 14.28
CA GLN A 216 -2.93 6.34 14.32
C GLN A 216 -2.32 6.08 12.92
N ASN A 217 -2.36 4.83 12.44
CA ASN A 217 -1.99 4.48 11.06
C ASN A 217 -3.22 4.13 10.20
N ASN A 218 -4.36 4.67 10.58
CA ASN A 218 -5.66 4.46 9.96
C ASN A 218 -6.07 5.62 9.05
N LEU A 219 -5.53 6.82 9.24
CA LEU A 219 -5.82 8.01 8.44
C LEU A 219 -4.56 8.81 8.15
N ARG A 220 -4.49 9.35 6.93
CA ARG A 220 -3.63 10.47 6.57
C ARG A 220 -4.39 11.45 5.69
N ILE A 221 -4.07 12.73 5.82
CA ILE A 221 -4.66 13.79 4.99
C ILE A 221 -3.56 14.54 4.27
N PHE A 222 -3.74 14.75 2.97
CA PHE A 222 -2.81 15.46 2.12
C PHE A 222 -3.48 16.71 1.56
N LYS A 223 -2.79 17.86 1.61
CA LYS A 223 -3.17 19.08 0.88
C LYS A 223 -2.14 19.32 -0.19
N ASN A 224 -2.56 19.29 -1.46
CA ASN A 224 -1.65 19.33 -2.62
C ASN A 224 -0.48 18.38 -2.38
N TRP A 225 -0.77 17.07 -2.23
CA TRP A 225 0.19 15.97 -1.97
C TRP A 225 1.06 16.05 -0.71
N LYS A 226 1.12 17.19 -0.01
CA LYS A 226 1.86 17.33 1.25
C LYS A 226 1.03 16.80 2.41
N SER A 227 1.61 15.90 3.22
CA SER A 227 0.95 15.36 4.41
C SER A 227 0.67 16.48 5.42
N CYS A 228 -0.55 16.54 5.94
CA CYS A 228 -0.97 17.50 6.98
C CYS A 228 -1.29 16.81 8.30
N ILE A 229 -1.73 15.54 8.26
CA ILE A 229 -2.05 14.66 9.40
C ILE A 229 -1.58 13.25 9.07
#